data_AF-A0A357KW91-F1
#
_entry.id   AF-A0A357KW91-F1
#
_cell.length_a   1.000
_cell.length_b   1.000
_cell.length_c   1.000
_cell.angle_alpha   90.00
_cell.angle_beta   90.00
_cell.angle_gamma   90.00
#
_symmetry.space_group_name_H-M   'P 1'
#
loop_
_entity.id
_entity.type
_entity.pdbx_description
1 polymer ?
#
loop_
_entity_poly.entity_id
_entity_poly.type
_entity_poly.pdbx_seq_one_letter_code
_entity_poly.pdbx_strand_id
1 'polypeptide(L)'
;MARESDSLTMEEAIDRLRTESGSTVRALSEASPILLVFLRHSGCPFCKEAVADVARARGALERAGVRPVFVMQGDARDASRLLEQGGLGDAERVLDPGRTLYRAMGLRRGNPWQMVGPFVWWRTLQALWAGRMIGRVAGDPFQMPGVFLLHRGRVIASHRFRSQADRPDYAGIASCPVDGVG
;
A
#
# COMPACT_ATOMS: atom_id res chain seq x y z
N MET A 1 -21.73 -21.47 -18.02
CA MET A 1 -20.82 -21.77 -16.88
C MET A 1 -19.65 -20.81 -16.94
N ALA A 2 -19.74 -19.68 -16.25
CA ALA A 2 -18.63 -18.75 -16.11
C ALA A 2 -17.69 -19.30 -15.02
N ARG A 3 -16.39 -19.40 -15.31
CA ARG A 3 -15.38 -19.90 -14.38
C ARG A 3 -15.37 -19.07 -13.09
N GLU A 4 -15.47 -19.79 -11.99
CA GLU A 4 -15.32 -19.33 -10.62
C GLU A 4 -13.93 -18.67 -10.44
N SER A 5 -13.94 -17.36 -10.20
CA SER A 5 -12.94 -16.56 -9.47
C SER A 5 -11.51 -17.12 -9.37
N ASP A 6 -10.67 -16.81 -10.36
CA ASP A 6 -9.22 -17.01 -10.34
C ASP A 6 -8.53 -16.01 -9.38
N SER A 7 -8.81 -16.12 -8.07
CA SER A 7 -8.09 -15.37 -7.05
C SER A 7 -6.84 -16.13 -6.65
N LEU A 8 -5.67 -15.62 -7.08
CA LEU A 8 -4.38 -16.14 -6.63
C LEU A 8 -4.30 -16.12 -5.10
N THR A 9 -3.74 -17.19 -4.54
CA THR A 9 -3.36 -17.25 -3.14
C THR A 9 -2.30 -16.18 -2.82
N MET A 10 -2.13 -15.85 -1.54
CA MET A 10 -1.07 -14.94 -1.11
C MET A 10 0.31 -15.38 -1.61
N GLU A 11 0.62 -16.66 -1.48
CA GLU A 11 1.90 -17.24 -1.91
C GLU A 11 2.13 -17.04 -3.41
N GLU A 12 1.14 -17.40 -4.23
CA GLU A 12 1.23 -17.20 -5.68
C GLU A 12 1.32 -15.71 -6.07
N ALA A 13 0.61 -14.84 -5.35
CA ALA A 13 0.66 -13.41 -5.61
C ALA A 13 2.05 -12.84 -5.32
N ILE A 14 2.67 -13.18 -4.19
CA ILE A 14 4.02 -12.68 -3.84
C ILE A 14 5.12 -13.27 -4.72
N ASP A 15 4.89 -14.45 -5.31
CA ASP A 15 5.80 -15.07 -6.28
C ASP A 15 5.70 -14.47 -7.68
N ARG A 16 4.52 -14.01 -8.08
CA ARG A 16 4.28 -13.46 -9.42
C ARG A 16 4.54 -11.96 -9.51
N LEU A 17 4.10 -11.18 -8.52
CA LEU A 17 4.21 -9.74 -8.58
C LEU A 17 5.65 -9.29 -8.34
N ARG A 18 6.11 -8.40 -9.22
CA ARG A 18 7.45 -7.83 -9.21
C ARG A 18 7.41 -6.36 -8.85
N THR A 19 8.48 -5.94 -8.22
CA THR A 19 8.80 -4.53 -8.06
C THR A 19 9.31 -3.92 -9.35
N GLU A 20 9.39 -2.60 -9.41
CA GLU A 20 9.99 -1.89 -10.54
C GLU A 20 11.48 -2.25 -10.74
N SER A 21 12.20 -2.67 -9.70
CA SER A 21 13.57 -3.18 -9.82
C SER A 21 13.65 -4.62 -10.35
N GLY A 22 12.51 -5.29 -10.51
CA GLY A 22 12.38 -6.64 -11.10
C GLY A 22 12.37 -7.78 -10.08
N SER A 23 12.64 -7.55 -8.79
CA SER A 23 12.54 -8.57 -7.74
C SER A 23 11.09 -8.89 -7.41
N THR A 24 10.78 -10.16 -7.13
CA THR A 24 9.46 -10.56 -6.65
C THR A 24 9.25 -10.12 -5.20
N VAL A 25 7.99 -9.96 -4.78
CA VAL A 25 7.68 -9.64 -3.37
C VAL A 25 8.21 -10.74 -2.44
N ARG A 26 8.12 -12.02 -2.85
CA ARG A 26 8.73 -13.13 -2.11
C ARG A 26 10.23 -12.90 -1.93
N ALA A 27 10.98 -12.69 -3.02
CA ALA A 27 12.42 -12.55 -2.97
C ALA A 27 12.87 -11.43 -2.03
N LEU A 28 12.15 -10.29 -2.04
CA LEU A 28 12.43 -9.21 -1.10
C LEU A 28 12.17 -9.60 0.37
N SER A 29 11.08 -10.31 0.64
CA SER A 29 10.72 -10.77 1.99
C SER A 29 11.65 -11.85 2.55
N GLU A 30 12.28 -12.65 1.67
CA GLU A 30 13.30 -13.65 2.03
C GLU A 30 14.63 -12.96 2.41
N ALA A 31 15.01 -11.91 1.67
CA ALA A 31 16.25 -11.18 1.92
C ALA A 31 16.22 -10.36 3.23
N SER A 32 15.06 -9.79 3.57
CA SER A 32 14.88 -8.97 4.77
C SER A 32 13.39 -8.83 5.10
N PRO A 33 13.02 -8.53 6.35
CA PRO A 33 11.67 -8.08 6.65
C PRO A 33 11.26 -6.88 5.77
N ILE A 34 10.07 -6.93 5.19
CA ILE A 34 9.52 -5.84 4.37
C ILE A 34 8.19 -5.35 4.94
N LEU A 35 8.00 -4.03 4.91
CA LEU A 35 6.74 -3.39 5.25
C LEU A 35 5.99 -3.07 3.97
N LEU A 36 5.02 -3.93 3.60
CA LEU A 36 4.15 -3.70 2.46
C LEU A 36 3.11 -2.62 2.81
N VAL A 37 3.17 -1.49 2.12
CA VAL A 37 2.27 -0.34 2.30
C VAL A 37 1.36 -0.20 1.08
N PHE A 38 0.09 -0.58 1.23
CA PHE A 38 -0.91 -0.51 0.17
C PHE A 38 -1.55 0.87 0.11
N LEU A 39 -1.27 1.61 -0.96
CA LEU A 39 -1.86 2.91 -1.24
C LEU A 39 -3.09 2.76 -2.13
N ARG A 40 -3.98 3.76 -2.15
CA ARG A 40 -5.18 3.71 -3.00
C ARG A 40 -4.90 4.21 -4.42
N HIS A 41 -4.48 5.47 -4.52
CA HIS A 41 -4.15 6.17 -5.75
C HIS A 41 -3.30 7.42 -5.46
N SER A 42 -2.56 7.90 -6.45
CA SER A 42 -1.63 9.05 -6.36
C SER A 42 -2.32 10.37 -5.96
N GLY A 43 -3.56 10.58 -6.40
CA GLY A 43 -4.35 11.79 -6.08
C GLY A 43 -4.97 11.85 -4.69
N CYS A 44 -4.78 10.84 -3.84
CA CYS A 44 -5.43 10.73 -2.52
C CYS A 44 -4.61 11.47 -1.45
N PRO A 45 -5.14 12.52 -0.74
CA PRO A 45 -4.45 13.13 0.40
C PRO A 45 -3.98 12.11 1.46
N PHE A 46 -4.76 11.08 1.78
CA PHE A 46 -4.32 10.03 2.71
C PHE A 46 -3.11 9.22 2.21
N CYS A 47 -2.93 9.08 0.90
CA CYS A 47 -1.74 8.43 0.38
C CYS A 47 -0.50 9.30 0.57
N LYS A 48 -0.63 10.63 0.45
CA LYS A 48 0.45 11.57 0.78
C LYS A 48 0.79 11.52 2.27
N GLU A 49 -0.22 11.47 3.13
CA GLU A 49 -0.04 11.31 4.57
C GLU A 49 0.64 9.98 4.90
N ALA A 50 0.20 8.85 4.34
CA ALA A 50 0.83 7.56 4.56
C ALA A 50 2.31 7.55 4.13
N VAL A 51 2.64 8.17 2.98
CA VAL A 51 4.03 8.31 2.52
C VAL A 51 4.83 9.18 3.49
N ALA A 52 4.29 10.31 3.95
CA ALA A 52 4.94 11.16 4.93
C ALA A 52 5.13 10.46 6.29
N ASP A 53 4.19 9.61 6.70
CA ASP A 53 4.26 8.84 7.94
C ASP A 53 5.37 7.80 7.87
N VAL A 54 5.46 7.07 6.75
CA VAL A 54 6.57 6.13 6.50
C VAL A 54 7.91 6.87 6.42
N ALA A 55 7.96 8.04 5.79
CA ALA A 55 9.18 8.84 5.70
C ALA A 55 9.67 9.26 7.10
N ARG A 56 8.77 9.66 8.00
CA ARG A 56 9.10 9.95 9.41
C ARG A 56 9.54 8.72 10.18
N ALA A 57 8.96 7.55 9.88
CA ALA A 57 9.32 6.29 10.52
C ALA A 57 10.59 5.64 9.94
N ARG A 58 11.14 6.14 8.82
CA ARG A 58 12.23 5.52 8.06
C ARG A 58 13.42 5.10 8.92
N GLY A 59 13.92 5.99 9.78
CA GLY A 59 15.05 5.65 10.65
C GLY A 59 14.74 4.57 11.70
N ALA A 60 13.48 4.38 12.09
CA ALA A 60 13.08 3.27 12.95
C ALA A 60 12.97 1.96 12.17
N LEU A 61 12.43 2.01 10.94
CA LEU A 61 12.37 0.85 10.04
C LEU A 61 13.77 0.33 9.72
N GLU A 62 14.70 1.22 9.37
CA GLU A 62 16.09 0.87 9.05
C GLU A 62 16.81 0.22 10.24
N ARG A 63 16.64 0.76 11.45
CA ARG A 63 17.19 0.16 12.68
C ARG A 63 16.63 -1.22 12.99
N ALA A 64 15.40 -1.50 12.58
CA ALA A 64 14.76 -2.81 12.70
C ALA A 64 15.09 -3.76 11.53
N GLY A 65 15.91 -3.32 10.56
CA GLY A 65 16.18 -4.09 9.34
C GLY A 65 14.97 -4.24 8.42
N VAL A 66 13.94 -3.40 8.59
CA VAL A 66 12.69 -3.45 7.84
C VAL A 66 12.74 -2.50 6.65
N ARG A 67 12.43 -3.00 5.45
CA ARG A 67 12.41 -2.18 4.22
C ARG A 67 10.97 -1.84 3.81
N PRO A 68 10.60 -0.56 3.62
CA PRO A 68 9.29 -0.21 3.10
C PRO A 68 9.18 -0.57 1.62
N VAL A 69 8.04 -1.16 1.24
CA VAL A 69 7.69 -1.50 -0.15
C VAL A 69 6.27 -1.03 -0.42
N PHE A 70 6.07 -0.18 -1.42
CA PHE A 70 4.78 0.43 -1.72
C PHE A 70 4.00 -0.35 -2.78
N VAL A 71 2.73 -0.61 -2.54
CA VAL A 71 1.84 -1.26 -3.53
C VAL A 71 0.82 -0.24 -4.01
N MET A 72 0.71 -0.08 -5.33
CA MET A 72 -0.15 0.93 -5.94
C MET A 72 -0.90 0.37 -7.15
N GLN A 73 -2.14 0.82 -7.37
CA GLN A 73 -2.90 0.48 -8.58
C GLN A 73 -2.55 1.34 -9.80
N GLY A 74 -1.89 2.48 -9.57
CA GLY A 74 -1.58 3.46 -10.61
C GLY A 74 -0.42 3.02 -11.50
N ASP A 75 -0.01 3.92 -12.39
CA ASP A 75 1.19 3.72 -13.21
C ASP A 75 2.48 4.14 -12.48
N ALA A 76 3.61 3.76 -13.06
CA ALA A 76 4.96 4.05 -12.57
C ALA A 76 5.21 5.54 -12.34
N ARG A 77 4.74 6.39 -13.26
CA ARG A 77 5.02 7.83 -13.23
C ARG A 77 4.35 8.48 -12.01
N ASP A 78 3.09 8.13 -11.79
CA ASP A 78 2.30 8.63 -10.66
C ASP A 78 2.84 8.11 -9.31
N ALA A 79 3.29 6.85 -9.26
CA ALA A 79 3.94 6.28 -8.10
C ALA A 79 5.28 6.97 -7.78
N SER A 80 6.15 7.14 -8.79
CA SER A 80 7.44 7.86 -8.66
C SER A 80 7.22 9.24 -8.07
N ARG A 81 6.33 10.01 -8.69
CA ARG A 81 6.10 11.39 -8.28
C ARG A 81 5.63 11.49 -6.83
N LEU A 82 4.74 10.60 -6.40
CA LEU A 82 4.23 10.61 -5.02
C LEU A 82 5.35 10.31 -4.01
N LEU A 83 6.17 9.30 -4.28
CA LEU A 83 7.23 8.85 -3.37
C LEU A 83 8.41 9.83 -3.34
N GLU A 84 8.82 10.37 -4.49
CA GLU A 84 9.86 11.40 -4.59
C GLU A 84 9.48 12.64 -3.78
N GLN A 85 8.23 13.11 -3.92
CA GLN A 85 7.72 14.25 -3.14
C GLN A 85 7.73 14.01 -1.63
N GLY A 86 7.67 12.74 -1.20
CA GLY A 86 7.74 12.33 0.20
C GLY A 86 9.13 11.96 0.69
N GLY A 87 10.18 12.09 -0.13
CA GLY A 87 11.55 11.69 0.24
C GLY A 87 11.77 10.16 0.31
N LEU A 88 10.94 9.39 -0.41
CA LEU A 88 10.99 7.93 -0.49
C LEU A 88 11.14 7.43 -1.94
N GLY A 89 11.74 8.24 -2.82
CA GLY A 89 11.88 7.90 -4.24
C GLY A 89 12.71 6.64 -4.49
N ASP A 90 13.60 6.30 -3.55
CA ASP A 90 14.45 5.11 -3.54
C ASP A 90 13.75 3.86 -2.99
N ALA A 91 12.52 4.00 -2.46
CA ALA A 91 11.77 2.87 -1.95
C ALA A 91 11.25 1.98 -3.09
N GLU A 92 11.28 0.67 -2.84
CA GLU A 92 10.74 -0.33 -3.73
C GLU A 92 9.23 -0.20 -3.87
N ARG A 93 8.72 -0.54 -5.05
CA ARG A 93 7.29 -0.45 -5.31
C ARG A 93 6.79 -1.45 -6.33
N VAL A 94 5.55 -1.88 -6.12
CA VAL A 94 4.82 -2.85 -6.91
C VAL A 94 3.61 -2.16 -7.54
N LEU A 95 3.54 -2.19 -8.86
CA LEU A 95 2.36 -1.76 -9.59
C LEU A 95 1.40 -2.94 -9.74
N ASP A 96 0.25 -2.84 -9.11
CA ASP A 96 -0.81 -3.85 -9.10
C ASP A 96 -2.14 -3.26 -9.59
N PRO A 97 -2.24 -2.84 -10.87
CA PRO A 97 -3.49 -2.32 -11.44
C PRO A 97 -4.62 -3.36 -11.41
N GLY A 98 -4.25 -4.65 -11.49
CA GLY A 98 -5.17 -5.79 -11.39
C GLY A 98 -5.69 -6.05 -9.97
N ARG A 99 -5.13 -5.39 -8.95
CA ARG A 99 -5.41 -5.59 -7.51
C ARG A 99 -5.27 -7.03 -7.05
N THR A 100 -4.38 -7.77 -7.69
CA THR A 100 -4.10 -9.17 -7.39
C THR A 100 -3.57 -9.33 -5.97
N LEU A 101 -2.56 -8.55 -5.61
CA LEU A 101 -1.96 -8.58 -4.28
C LEU A 101 -2.88 -7.97 -3.23
N TYR A 102 -3.64 -6.92 -3.57
CA TYR A 102 -4.67 -6.39 -2.66
C TYR A 102 -5.69 -7.48 -2.29
N ARG A 103 -6.22 -8.22 -3.28
CA ARG A 103 -7.17 -9.32 -3.03
C ARG A 103 -6.53 -10.45 -2.24
N ALA A 104 -5.31 -10.84 -2.60
CA ALA A 104 -4.58 -11.93 -1.94
C ALA A 104 -4.26 -11.63 -0.46
N MET A 105 -4.03 -10.35 -0.13
CA MET A 105 -3.86 -9.88 1.26
C MET A 105 -5.20 -9.65 2.00
N GLY A 106 -6.33 -9.93 1.35
CA GLY A 106 -7.66 -9.74 1.91
C GLY A 106 -8.08 -8.28 2.05
N LEU A 107 -7.45 -7.35 1.32
CA LEU A 107 -7.87 -5.96 1.22
C LEU A 107 -9.01 -5.85 0.21
N ARG A 108 -10.24 -5.96 0.71
CA ARG A 108 -11.45 -5.78 -0.11
C ARG A 108 -11.76 -4.29 -0.31
N ARG A 109 -12.63 -4.00 -1.28
CA ARG A 109 -13.27 -2.68 -1.40
C ARG A 109 -14.00 -2.35 -0.10
N GLY A 110 -13.89 -1.11 0.36
CA GLY A 110 -14.72 -0.58 1.43
C GLY A 110 -16.19 -0.53 1.01
N ASN A 111 -17.10 -0.58 1.98
CA ASN A 111 -18.54 -0.50 1.71
C ASN A 111 -18.87 0.88 1.10
N PRO A 112 -19.51 0.96 -0.09
CA PRO A 112 -19.87 2.24 -0.71
C PRO A 112 -20.64 3.16 0.24
N TRP A 113 -21.50 2.60 1.08
CA TRP A 113 -22.33 3.31 2.05
C TRP A 113 -21.55 3.94 3.22
N GLN A 114 -20.37 3.41 3.55
CA GLN A 114 -19.47 4.04 4.53
C GLN A 114 -18.63 5.19 3.92
N MET A 115 -18.69 5.35 2.58
CA MET A 115 -17.93 6.34 1.85
C MET A 115 -18.76 7.53 1.37
N VAL A 116 -20.10 7.48 1.35
CA VAL A 116 -20.99 8.62 1.06
C VAL A 116 -21.16 9.61 2.23
N GLY A 117 -20.23 9.64 3.18
CA GLY A 117 -20.20 10.61 4.28
C GLY A 117 -19.63 11.98 3.86
N PRO A 118 -19.66 13.00 4.76
CA PRO A 118 -19.17 14.37 4.52
C PRO A 118 -17.74 14.46 3.96
N PHE A 119 -16.96 13.39 4.11
CA PHE A 119 -15.63 13.24 3.52
C PHE A 119 -15.63 13.22 1.96
N VAL A 120 -16.62 12.60 1.30
CA VAL A 120 -16.72 12.65 -0.18
C VAL A 120 -17.10 14.05 -0.64
N TRP A 121 -17.98 14.74 0.09
CA TRP A 121 -18.29 16.15 -0.14
C TRP A 121 -17.06 17.04 0.01
N TRP A 122 -16.26 16.84 1.06
CA TRP A 122 -14.99 17.56 1.25
C TRP A 122 -14.02 17.33 0.09
N ARG A 123 -13.96 16.12 -0.47
CA ARG A 123 -13.10 15.80 -1.63
C ARG A 123 -13.60 16.40 -2.93
N THR A 124 -14.90 16.40 -3.18
CA THR A 124 -15.50 17.11 -4.30
C THR A 124 -15.22 18.60 -4.18
N LEU A 125 -15.32 19.17 -2.96
CA LEU A 125 -15.00 20.56 -2.67
C LEU A 125 -13.52 20.87 -2.91
N GLN A 126 -12.61 20.02 -2.45
CA GLN A 126 -11.17 20.20 -2.60
C GLN A 126 -10.71 20.07 -4.07
N ALA A 127 -11.33 19.17 -4.85
CA ALA A 127 -11.07 19.05 -6.29
C ALA A 127 -11.54 20.29 -7.06
N LEU A 128 -12.70 20.84 -6.68
CA LEU A 128 -13.20 22.11 -7.22
C LEU A 128 -12.31 23.30 -6.84
N TRP A 129 -11.84 23.36 -5.60
CA TRP A 129 -10.97 24.45 -5.10
C TRP A 129 -9.57 24.43 -5.73
N ALA A 130 -9.07 23.26 -6.13
CA ALA A 130 -7.75 23.10 -6.73
C ALA A 130 -7.73 23.30 -8.26
N GLY A 131 -8.83 23.73 -8.89
CA GLY A 131 -8.91 24.03 -10.33
C GLY A 131 -8.64 22.83 -11.26
N ARG A 132 -8.67 21.60 -10.72
CA ARG A 132 -8.43 20.37 -11.46
C ARG A 132 -9.77 19.83 -11.93
N MET A 133 -10.09 20.04 -13.21
CA MET A 133 -11.04 19.20 -13.94
C MET A 133 -10.76 17.74 -13.57
N ILE A 134 -11.80 16.95 -13.32
CA ILE A 134 -11.73 15.54 -12.91
C ILE A 134 -10.94 14.75 -13.97
N GLY A 135 -9.61 14.81 -13.87
CA GLY A 135 -8.70 13.91 -14.56
C GLY A 135 -8.93 12.52 -13.99
N ARG A 136 -8.85 11.52 -14.86
CA ARG A 136 -9.09 10.10 -14.53
C ARG A 136 -8.48 9.79 -13.16
N VAL A 137 -9.33 9.47 -12.18
CA VAL A 137 -8.87 8.87 -10.93
C VAL A 137 -8.25 7.53 -11.32
N ALA A 138 -6.91 7.49 -11.39
CA ALA A 138 -6.18 6.29 -11.75
C ALA A 138 -6.23 5.33 -10.55
N GLY A 139 -7.06 4.28 -10.65
CA GLY A 139 -7.25 3.28 -9.62
C GLY A 139 -8.61 3.36 -8.94
N ASP A 140 -8.95 2.30 -8.20
CA ASP A 140 -10.23 2.18 -7.53
C ASP A 140 -10.29 3.01 -6.24
N PRO A 141 -11.14 4.05 -6.15
CA PRO A 141 -11.22 4.92 -4.98
C PRO A 141 -11.74 4.20 -3.73
N PHE A 142 -12.45 3.06 -3.88
CA PHE A 142 -13.02 2.29 -2.79
C PHE A 142 -12.04 1.24 -2.22
N GLN A 143 -10.88 1.03 -2.86
CA GLN A 143 -9.91 0.04 -2.40
C GLN A 143 -9.37 0.41 -1.00
N MET A 144 -9.46 -0.50 -0.03
CA MET A 144 -8.94 -0.23 1.33
C MET A 144 -7.41 -0.24 1.34
N PRO A 145 -6.77 0.68 2.09
CA PRO A 145 -5.33 0.63 2.34
C PRO A 145 -5.03 -0.49 3.34
N GLY A 146 -3.75 -0.82 3.48
CA GLY A 146 -3.27 -1.83 4.41
C GLY A 146 -1.78 -1.71 4.63
N VAL A 147 -1.32 -2.12 5.81
CA VAL A 147 0.11 -2.22 6.11
C VAL A 147 0.37 -3.62 6.65
N PHE A 148 1.35 -4.31 6.07
CA PHE A 148 1.70 -5.67 6.44
C PHE A 148 3.22 -5.80 6.58
N LEU A 149 3.67 -6.35 7.70
CA LEU A 149 5.05 -6.79 7.84
C LEU A 149 5.14 -8.22 7.29
N LEU A 150 5.96 -8.41 6.27
CA LEU A 150 6.26 -9.72 5.68
C LEU A 150 7.71 -10.10 5.95
N HIS A 151 7.93 -11.38 6.26
CA HIS A 151 9.24 -11.98 6.29
C HIS A 151 9.15 -13.45 5.85
N ARG A 152 10.07 -13.89 4.98
CA ARG A 152 10.12 -15.25 4.42
C ARG A 152 8.77 -15.71 3.84
N GLY A 153 8.15 -14.83 3.06
CA GLY A 153 6.84 -15.06 2.44
C GLY A 153 5.64 -15.17 3.40
N ARG A 154 5.82 -14.87 4.70
CA ARG A 154 4.76 -14.94 5.71
C ARG A 154 4.43 -13.56 6.26
N VAL A 155 3.15 -13.34 6.57
CA VAL A 155 2.71 -12.13 7.27
C VAL A 155 3.01 -12.30 8.75
N ILE A 156 3.88 -11.44 9.28
CA ILE A 156 4.28 -11.42 10.70
C ILE A 156 3.32 -10.51 11.50
N ALA A 157 2.99 -9.35 10.93
CA ALA A 157 2.04 -8.41 11.52
C ALA A 157 1.21 -7.74 10.43
N SER A 158 0.00 -7.32 10.77
CA SER A 158 -0.86 -6.57 9.86
C SER A 158 -1.64 -5.50 10.60
N HIS A 159 -1.76 -4.32 10.00
CA HIS A 159 -2.70 -3.30 10.41
C HIS A 159 -3.83 -3.20 9.39
N ARG A 160 -5.01 -3.63 9.83
CA ARG A 160 -6.25 -3.48 9.06
C ARG A 160 -6.96 -2.23 9.55
N PHE A 161 -6.94 -1.20 8.70
CA PHE A 161 -7.57 0.09 8.98
C PHE A 161 -9.05 -0.08 9.30
N ARG A 162 -9.49 0.39 10.48
CA ARG A 162 -10.91 0.36 10.88
C ARG A 162 -11.72 1.49 10.22
N SER A 163 -11.07 2.55 9.78
CA SER A 163 -11.64 3.67 9.02
C SER A 163 -10.60 4.33 8.12
N GLN A 164 -11.01 5.21 7.20
CA GLN A 164 -10.09 5.94 6.31
C GLN A 164 -9.15 6.93 7.04
N ALA A 165 -9.47 7.29 8.29
CA ALA A 165 -8.68 8.20 9.13
C ALA A 165 -7.79 7.49 10.16
N ASP A 166 -7.84 6.16 10.20
CA ASP A 166 -6.99 5.35 11.07
C ASP A 166 -5.53 5.46 10.58
N ARG A 167 -4.57 5.63 11.49
CA ARG A 167 -3.13 5.76 11.16
C ARG A 167 -2.38 4.57 11.77
N PRO A 168 -1.67 3.76 10.96
CA PRO A 168 -0.87 2.67 11.48
C PRO A 168 0.27 3.22 12.34
N ASP A 169 0.56 2.54 13.44
CA ASP A 169 1.86 2.69 14.10
C ASP A 169 2.91 1.92 13.30
N TYR A 170 3.48 2.57 12.28
CA TYR A 170 4.48 1.99 11.41
C TYR A 170 5.72 1.49 12.18
N ALA A 171 6.10 2.19 13.25
CA ALA A 171 7.23 1.80 14.09
C ALA A 171 6.88 0.59 14.97
N GLY A 172 5.69 0.58 15.56
CA GLY A 172 5.17 -0.53 16.35
C GLY A 172 5.07 -1.83 15.52
N ILE A 173 4.53 -1.75 14.30
CA ILE A 173 4.44 -2.90 13.39
C ILE A 173 5.84 -3.43 13.05
N ALA A 174 6.79 -2.55 12.76
CA ALA A 174 8.16 -2.92 12.42
C ALA A 174 8.94 -3.52 13.59
N SER A 175 8.57 -3.20 14.83
CA SER A 175 9.18 -3.76 16.04
C SER A 175 8.66 -5.15 16.42
N CYS A 176 7.69 -5.69 15.67
CA CYS A 176 7.14 -7.02 15.94
C CYS A 176 8.26 -8.08 15.78
N PRO A 177 8.44 -9.00 16.75
CA PRO A 177 9.48 -10.00 16.67
C PRO A 177 9.36 -10.82 15.39
N VAL A 178 10.41 -10.78 14.56
CA VAL A 178 10.55 -11.67 13.42
C VAL A 178 11.34 -12.89 13.89
N ASP A 179 10.74 -14.08 13.82
CA ASP A 179 11.39 -15.31 14.27
C ASP A 179 12.73 -15.49 13.52
N GLY A 180 13.84 -15.30 14.24
CA GLY A 180 15.20 -15.52 13.73
C GLY A 180 16.04 -14.29 13.40
N VAL A 181 15.70 -13.08 13.89
CA VAL A 181 16.67 -11.97 14.00
C VAL A 181 17.02 -11.80 15.49
N GLY A 182 17.99 -12.58 15.92
CA GLY A 182 18.75 -12.36 17.15
C GLY A 182 20.12 -11.79 16.82
#